data_AF-A0A9C9KP93-F1
#
_entry.id   AF-A0A9C9KP93-F1
#
_cell.length_a   1.000
_cell.length_b   1.000
_cell.length_c   1.000
_cell.angle_alpha   90.00
_cell.angle_beta   90.00
_cell.angle_gamma   90.00
#
_symmetry.space_group_name_H-M   'P 1'
#
loop_
_entity.id
_entity.type
_entity.pdbx_description
1 polymer ?
#
loop_
_entity_poly.entity_id
_entity_poly.type
_entity_poly.pdbx_seq_one_letter_code
_entity_poly.pdbx_strand_id
1 'polypeptide(L)'
;MLDLQVRSICSKWAGLRTFALDRTPVIGFDPVQQGFFWLAGQGGFGIQTAPAMARLAKALATGQALPEDLRAAGVSEQALEPGREFLQPPKG
;
A
#
# COMPACT_ATOMS: atom_id res chain seq x y z
N MET A 1 -3.24 10.94 38.98
CA MET A 1 -2.55 9.97 38.10
C MET A 1 -3.20 8.62 38.35
N LEU A 2 -3.81 8.00 37.34
CA LEU A 2 -4.41 6.67 37.47
C LEU A 2 -3.33 5.62 37.20
N ASP A 3 -3.08 4.76 38.19
CA ASP A 3 -2.16 3.64 38.08
C ASP A 3 -2.96 2.39 37.66
N LEU A 4 -2.83 1.99 36.39
CA LEU A 4 -3.52 0.84 35.83
C LEU A 4 -2.64 -0.41 35.97
N GLN A 5 -2.89 -1.20 37.01
CA GLN A 5 -2.23 -2.50 37.18
C GLN A 5 -2.80 -3.54 36.20
N VAL A 6 -2.03 -3.86 35.16
CA VAL A 6 -2.36 -4.95 34.21
C VAL A 6 -2.15 -6.30 34.89
N ARG A 7 -3.24 -7.00 35.22
CA ARG A 7 -3.21 -8.29 35.96
C ARG A 7 -3.02 -9.50 35.05
N SER A 8 -3.62 -9.49 33.86
CA SER A 8 -3.50 -10.58 32.87
C SER A 8 -3.90 -10.09 31.47
N ILE A 9 -3.46 -10.81 30.44
CA ILE A 9 -3.79 -10.52 29.03
C ILE A 9 -4.80 -11.58 28.57
N CYS A 10 -6.02 -11.17 28.22
CA CYS A 10 -7.10 -12.07 27.78
C CYS A 10 -6.87 -12.65 26.38
N SER A 11 -6.14 -11.94 25.51
CA SER A 11 -5.87 -12.38 24.14
C SER A 11 -4.57 -11.79 23.60
N LYS A 12 -3.79 -12.59 22.89
CA LYS A 12 -2.57 -12.17 22.21
C LYS A 12 -2.62 -12.62 20.75
N TRP A 13 -2.29 -11.72 19.83
CA TRP A 13 -2.15 -12.06 18.43
C TRP A 13 -1.02 -11.24 17.81
N ALA A 14 -0.52 -11.74 16.67
CA ALA A 14 0.39 -11.02 15.81
C ALA A 14 -0.21 -10.94 14.41
N GLY A 15 0.09 -9.85 13.71
CA GLY A 15 -0.28 -9.67 12.30
C GLY A 15 0.98 -9.38 11.49
N LEU A 16 1.01 -9.88 10.25
CA LEU A 16 2.06 -9.54 9.31
C LEU A 16 1.80 -8.16 8.71
N ARG A 17 2.85 -7.36 8.59
CA ARG A 17 2.86 -6.10 7.86
C ARG A 17 3.92 -6.19 6.77
N THR A 18 3.49 -6.13 5.52
CA THR A 18 4.37 -6.26 4.35
C THR A 18 4.68 -4.87 3.81
N PHE A 19 5.97 -4.60 3.58
CA PHE A 19 6.45 -3.33 3.04
C PHE A 19 7.30 -3.60 1.79
N ALA A 20 7.16 -2.72 0.79
CA ALA A 20 8.18 -2.55 -0.22
C ALA A 20 9.45 -1.92 0.38
N LEU A 21 10.57 -1.97 -0.36
CA LEU A 21 11.85 -1.37 0.07
C LEU A 21 11.71 0.12 0.41
N ASP A 22 10.95 0.85 -0.40
CA ASP A 22 10.64 2.29 -0.24
C ASP A 22 9.49 2.58 0.72
N ARG A 23 8.90 1.54 1.34
CA ARG A 23 7.72 1.61 2.21
C ARG A 23 6.47 2.22 1.55
N THR A 24 6.47 2.37 0.24
CA THR A 24 5.33 2.83 -0.54
C THR A 24 4.57 1.62 -1.07
N PRO A 25 3.21 1.61 -1.05
CA PRO A 25 2.45 0.52 -1.62
C PRO A 25 2.78 0.28 -3.10
N VAL A 26 2.59 -0.95 -3.57
CA VAL A 26 2.78 -1.34 -4.96
C VAL A 26 1.40 -1.58 -5.57
N ILE A 27 0.99 -0.70 -6.48
CA ILE A 27 -0.34 -0.70 -7.10
C ILE A 27 -0.21 -0.44 -8.60
N GLY A 28 -0.57 -1.42 -9.42
CA GLY A 28 -0.48 -1.32 -10.88
C GLY A 28 -0.25 -2.66 -11.56
N PHE A 29 -0.26 -2.66 -12.89
CA PHE A 29 0.02 -3.87 -13.67
C PHE A 29 1.49 -4.27 -13.59
N ASP A 30 1.73 -5.58 -13.58
CA ASP A 30 3.07 -6.14 -13.68
C ASP A 30 3.67 -5.84 -15.07
N PRO A 31 4.91 -5.32 -15.14
CA PRO A 31 5.54 -4.97 -16.42
C PRO A 31 5.96 -6.19 -17.24
N VAL A 32 6.06 -7.37 -16.64
CA VAL A 32 6.47 -8.62 -17.30
C VAL A 32 5.26 -9.53 -17.50
N GLN A 33 4.39 -9.63 -16.50
CA GLN A 33 3.27 -10.56 -16.47
C GLN A 33 1.97 -9.90 -16.92
N GLN A 34 1.65 -10.06 -18.21
CA GLN A 34 0.46 -9.50 -18.82
C GLN A 34 -0.82 -9.88 -18.07
N GLY A 35 -1.62 -8.88 -17.73
CA GLY A 35 -2.90 -9.05 -17.03
C GLY A 35 -2.79 -9.26 -15.51
N PHE A 36 -1.58 -9.33 -14.95
CA PHE A 36 -1.39 -9.41 -13.50
C PHE A 36 -1.39 -8.01 -12.88
N PHE A 37 -2.21 -7.80 -11.84
CA PHE A 37 -2.34 -6.50 -11.15
C PHE A 37 -1.93 -6.62 -9.69
N TRP A 38 -0.98 -5.78 -9.28
CA TRP A 38 -0.51 -5.68 -7.90
C TRP A 38 -1.40 -4.75 -7.08
N LEU A 39 -1.72 -5.19 -5.85
CA LEU A 39 -2.24 -4.36 -4.76
C LEU A 39 -1.60 -4.85 -3.47
N ALA A 40 -0.36 -4.45 -3.23
CA ALA A 40 0.50 -5.02 -2.19
C ALA A 40 1.26 -3.94 -1.41
N GLY A 41 1.89 -4.33 -0.30
CA GLY A 41 2.80 -3.46 0.44
C GLY A 41 2.10 -2.39 1.30
N GLN A 42 0.88 -2.64 1.78
CA GLN A 42 0.09 -1.69 2.58
C GLN A 42 0.69 -1.39 3.96
N GLY A 43 1.71 -2.16 4.38
CA GLY A 43 2.42 -1.94 5.63
C GLY A 43 1.51 -1.94 6.85
N GLY A 44 1.64 -0.91 7.67
CA GLY A 44 0.84 -0.72 8.88
C GLY A 44 -0.44 0.09 8.72
N PHE A 45 -0.76 0.55 7.50
CA PHE A 45 -1.80 1.57 7.28
C PHE A 45 -2.99 1.06 6.46
N GLY A 46 -3.00 -0.22 6.10
CA GLY A 46 -3.97 -0.79 5.16
C GLY A 46 -5.44 -0.56 5.52
N ILE A 47 -5.78 -0.52 6.82
CA ILE A 47 -7.17 -0.24 7.26
C ILE A 47 -7.54 1.23 7.04
N GLN A 48 -6.66 2.16 7.44
CA GLN A 48 -6.94 3.59 7.33
C GLN A 48 -7.01 4.06 5.88
N THR A 49 -6.15 3.49 5.02
CA THR A 49 -6.06 3.91 3.61
C THR A 49 -6.94 3.09 2.67
N ALA A 50 -7.65 2.05 3.16
CA ALA A 50 -8.46 1.16 2.34
C ALA A 50 -9.43 1.87 1.38
N PRO A 51 -10.22 2.89 1.79
CA PRO A 51 -11.14 3.56 0.87
C PRO A 51 -10.44 4.26 -0.30
N ALA A 52 -9.32 4.95 -0.02
CA ALA A 52 -8.53 5.64 -1.04
C ALA A 52 -7.83 4.63 -1.97
N MET A 53 -7.21 3.59 -1.39
CA MET A 53 -6.53 2.54 -2.16
C MET A 53 -7.47 1.76 -3.07
N ALA A 54 -8.70 1.47 -2.63
CA ALA A 54 -9.68 0.77 -3.46
C ALA A 54 -10.11 1.60 -4.69
N ARG A 55 -10.32 2.91 -4.50
CA ARG A 55 -10.68 3.84 -5.59
C ARG A 55 -9.53 3.97 -6.59
N LEU A 56 -8.31 4.10 -6.09
CA LEU A 56 -7.10 4.17 -6.92
C LEU A 56 -6.88 2.87 -7.69
N ALA A 57 -6.93 1.72 -7.01
CA ALA A 57 -6.73 0.41 -7.63
C ALA A 57 -7.77 0.15 -8.73
N LYS A 58 -9.04 0.49 -8.50
CA LYS A 58 -10.09 0.42 -9.52
C LYS A 58 -9.74 1.26 -10.75
N ALA A 59 -9.34 2.51 -10.55
CA ALA A 59 -9.03 3.41 -11.66
C ALA A 59 -7.89 2.84 -12.52
N LEU A 60 -6.78 2.45 -11.89
CA LEU A 60 -5.63 1.87 -12.57
C LEU A 60 -5.96 0.54 -13.28
N ALA A 61 -6.67 -0.38 -12.60
CA ALA A 61 -7.00 -1.68 -13.18
C ALA A 61 -7.97 -1.60 -14.37
N THR A 62 -8.70 -0.48 -14.52
CA THR A 62 -9.66 -0.26 -15.60
C THR A 62 -9.19 0.77 -16.63
N GLY A 63 -7.94 1.26 -16.52
CA GLY A 63 -7.39 2.27 -17.42
C GLY A 63 -8.07 3.64 -17.32
N GLN A 64 -8.70 3.94 -16.19
CA GLN A 64 -9.33 5.22 -15.90
C GLN A 64 -8.35 6.18 -15.23
N ALA A 65 -8.59 7.48 -15.38
CA ALA A 65 -7.84 8.50 -14.66
C ALA A 65 -8.02 8.37 -13.13
N LEU A 66 -6.98 8.74 -12.38
CA LEU A 66 -7.03 8.77 -10.92
C LEU A 66 -8.12 9.74 -10.42
N PRO A 67 -8.81 9.42 -9.31
CA PRO A 67 -9.75 10.36 -8.70
C PRO A 67 -9.07 11.69 -8.35
N GLU A 68 -9.75 12.79 -8.68
CA GLU A 68 -9.17 14.13 -8.59
C GLU A 68 -8.72 14.51 -7.17
N ASP A 69 -9.46 14.10 -6.15
CA ASP A 69 -9.10 14.32 -4.75
C ASP A 69 -7.80 13.62 -4.35
N LEU A 70 -7.53 12.43 -4.90
CA LEU A 70 -6.28 11.72 -4.66
C LEU A 70 -5.11 12.37 -5.40
N ARG A 71 -5.35 12.81 -6.65
CA ARG A 71 -4.36 13.54 -7.43
C ARG A 71 -4.01 14.88 -6.77
N ALA A 72 -5.01 15.62 -6.29
CA ALA A 72 -4.84 16.87 -5.54
C ALA A 72 -4.11 16.66 -4.20
N ALA A 73 -4.28 15.50 -3.57
CA ALA A 73 -3.50 15.09 -2.40
C ALA A 73 -2.05 14.67 -2.72
N GLY A 74 -1.62 14.76 -3.99
CA GLY A 74 -0.27 14.44 -4.43
C GLY A 74 -0.04 12.98 -4.78
N VAL A 75 -1.08 12.16 -4.89
CA VAL A 75 -0.96 10.76 -5.28
C VAL A 75 -0.73 10.66 -6.79
N SER A 76 0.31 9.94 -7.20
CA SER A 76 0.65 9.69 -8.60
C SER A 76 0.80 8.20 -8.88
N GLU A 77 0.54 7.80 -10.13
CA GLU A 77 0.68 6.42 -10.58
C GLU A 77 2.15 5.97 -10.58
N GLN A 78 3.06 6.86 -10.99
CA GLN A 78 4.51 6.58 -11.07
C GLN A 78 5.12 6.26 -9.70
N ALA A 79 4.55 6.81 -8.62
CA ALA A 79 5.00 6.51 -7.26
C ALA A 79 4.55 5.12 -6.77
N LEU A 80 3.53 4.54 -7.42
CA LEU A 80 2.89 3.29 -6.99
C LEU A 80 3.16 2.12 -7.93
N GLU A 81 3.59 2.39 -9.17
CA GLU A 81 3.76 1.35 -10.18
C GLU A 81 4.81 0.30 -9.76
N PRO A 82 4.62 -0.99 -10.11
CA PRO A 82 5.56 -2.06 -9.78
C PRO A 82 6.94 -1.92 -10.47
N GLY A 83 7.02 -1.18 -11.57
CA GLY A 83 8.25 -0.99 -12.34
C GLY A 83 9.17 0.12 -11.84
N ARG A 84 8.80 0.85 -10.77
CA ARG A 84 9.54 2.03 -10.31
C ARG A 84 10.93 1.69 -9.74
N GLU A 85 11.85 2.64 -9.85
CA GLU A 85 13.28 2.48 -9.52
C GLU A 85 13.52 2.01 -8.07
N PHE A 86 12.72 2.49 -7.12
CA PHE A 86 12.89 2.20 -5.69
C PHE A 86 12.40 0.82 -5.21
N LEU A 87 11.90 -0.03 -6.12
CA LEU A 87 11.60 -1.44 -5.84
C LEU A 87 12.77 -2.38 -6.13
N GLN A 88 13.83 -1.90 -6.78
CA GLN A 88 15.00 -2.71 -7.08
C GLN A 88 16.00 -2.64 -5.92
N PRO A 89 16.59 -3.77 -5.49
CA PRO A 89 17.73 -3.72 -4.57
C PRO A 89 18.87 -2.90 -5.22
N PRO A 90 19.70 -2.19 -4.43
CA PRO A 90 20.82 -1.43 -4.98
C PRO A 90 21.69 -2.34 -5.84
N LYS A 91 21.97 -1.90 -7.08
CA LYS A 91 22.93 -2.59 -7.96
C LYS A 91 24.31 -2.44 -7.31
N GLY A 92 24.86 -3.58 -6.87
CA GLY A 92 26.25 -3.67 -6.39
C GLY A 92 27.26 -3.49 -7.52
#